data_AF-A0A7J7JI89-F1
#
_entry.id   AF-A0A7J7JI89-F1
#
_cell.length_a   1.000
_cell.length_b   1.000
_cell.length_c   1.000
_cell.angle_alpha   90.00
_cell.angle_beta   90.00
_cell.angle_gamma   90.00
#
_symmetry.space_group_name_H-M   'P 1'
#
loop_
_entity.id
_entity.type
_entity.pdbx_description
1 polymer ?
#
loop_
_entity_poly.entity_id
_entity_poly.type
_entity_poly.pdbx_seq_one_letter_code
_entity_poly.pdbx_strand_id
1 'polypeptide(L)'
;MRQIAFERNIQVRLLASYWNHTDPVMMNYLQSLKMFSSNIDVKVFVVPTYGDQAEIPFSRVNHNKYMVTDRVAYIGTSNWSGDYFLNTAGVGMIFNQSDSSSQTDIRHQLNDVFMRDWKSEYSNDVNGLYSAVNGLQPEVSTQPV
;
A
#
# COMPACT_ATOMS: atom_id res chain seq x y z
N MET A 1 -8.31 -2.12 16.40
CA MET A 1 -7.62 -1.27 15.39
C MET A 1 -8.38 0.02 15.09
N ARG A 2 -9.67 -0.02 14.67
CA ARG A 2 -10.47 1.16 14.28
C ARG A 2 -10.54 2.31 15.31
N GLN A 3 -10.69 1.99 16.59
CA GLN A 3 -10.90 2.99 17.65
C GLN A 3 -9.60 3.66 18.14
N ILE A 4 -8.51 2.90 18.19
CA ILE A 4 -7.21 3.36 18.73
C ILE A 4 -6.52 4.39 17.81
N ALA A 5 -6.68 4.25 16.49
CA ALA A 5 -6.14 5.23 15.53
C ALA A 5 -6.83 6.60 15.66
N PHE A 6 -8.13 6.60 15.97
CA PHE A 6 -8.94 7.82 16.12
C PHE A 6 -8.71 8.54 17.46
N GLU A 7 -8.62 7.81 18.57
CA GLU A 7 -8.54 8.41 19.91
C GLU A 7 -7.19 9.08 20.21
N ARG A 8 -6.17 8.91 19.35
CA ARG A 8 -4.79 9.35 19.63
C ARG A 8 -4.15 10.22 18.56
N ASN A 9 -4.93 10.71 17.59
CA ASN A 9 -4.42 11.55 16.49
C ASN A 9 -3.20 10.92 15.77
N ILE A 10 -3.26 9.61 15.51
CA ILE A 10 -2.16 8.84 14.92
C ILE A 10 -2.17 9.05 13.40
N GLN A 11 -1.06 9.51 12.84
CA GLN A 11 -0.88 9.56 11.39
C GLN A 11 -0.63 8.15 10.85
N VAL A 12 -1.43 7.72 9.88
CA VAL A 12 -1.28 6.46 9.17
C VAL A 12 -0.96 6.75 7.72
N ARG A 13 0.09 6.10 7.19
CA ARG A 13 0.42 6.13 5.77
C ARG A 13 0.36 4.71 5.22
N LEU A 14 -0.49 4.49 4.23
CA LEU A 14 -0.65 3.21 3.55
C LEU A 14 -0.19 3.32 2.10
N LEU A 15 0.81 2.51 1.74
CA LEU A 15 1.30 2.39 0.37
C LEU A 15 0.98 0.99 -0.15
N ALA A 16 0.05 0.88 -1.10
CA ALA A 16 -0.37 -0.39 -1.69
C ALA A 16 0.20 -0.57 -3.09
N SER A 17 0.62 -1.77 -3.48
CA SER A 17 1.10 -2.00 -4.85
C SER A 17 -0.08 -2.10 -5.82
N TYR A 18 0.05 -1.46 -6.98
CA TYR A 18 -0.89 -1.59 -8.11
C TYR A 18 -0.16 -2.16 -9.33
N TRP A 19 -0.77 -3.15 -9.97
CA TRP A 19 -0.22 -3.90 -11.10
C TRP A 19 -1.34 -4.61 -11.87
N ASN A 20 -1.02 -5.25 -13.00
CA ASN A 20 -2.04 -5.79 -13.92
C ASN A 20 -2.92 -6.92 -13.32
N HIS A 21 -2.52 -7.52 -12.20
CA HIS A 21 -3.29 -8.56 -11.50
C HIS A 21 -3.95 -8.04 -10.21
N THR A 22 -3.94 -6.73 -9.99
CA THR A 22 -4.66 -6.12 -8.87
C THR A 22 -6.16 -6.33 -9.04
N ASP A 23 -6.81 -6.89 -8.02
CA ASP A 23 -8.27 -6.93 -7.95
C ASP A 23 -8.83 -5.49 -7.97
N PRO A 24 -9.71 -5.13 -8.92
CA PRO A 24 -10.29 -3.79 -9.00
C PRO A 24 -10.97 -3.34 -7.70
N VAL A 25 -11.50 -4.27 -6.91
CA VAL A 25 -12.18 -3.98 -5.63
C VAL A 25 -11.20 -3.37 -4.61
N MET A 26 -9.90 -3.67 -4.69
CA MET A 26 -8.88 -3.06 -3.84
C MET A 26 -8.94 -1.52 -3.90
N MET A 27 -9.15 -0.94 -5.09
CA MET A 27 -9.17 0.51 -5.26
C MET A 27 -10.35 1.15 -4.53
N ASN A 28 -11.52 0.52 -4.54
CA ASN A 28 -12.70 0.98 -3.80
C ASN A 28 -12.42 1.00 -2.29
N TYR A 29 -11.75 -0.03 -1.77
CA TYR A 29 -11.37 -0.07 -0.36
C TYR A 29 -10.38 1.02 0.00
N LEU A 30 -9.33 1.23 -0.80
CA LEU A 30 -8.33 2.27 -0.56
C LEU A 30 -8.93 3.67 -0.58
N GLN A 31 -9.88 3.94 -1.48
CA GLN A 31 -10.63 5.20 -1.50
C GLN A 31 -11.49 5.37 -0.25
N SER A 32 -12.27 4.35 0.10
CA SER A 32 -13.10 4.40 1.31
C SER A 32 -12.26 4.67 2.56
N LEU A 33 -11.06 4.08 2.63
CA LEU A 33 -10.13 4.27 3.74
C LEU A 33 -9.56 5.69 3.78
N LYS A 34 -9.20 6.26 2.62
CA LYS A 34 -8.73 7.64 2.51
C LYS A 34 -9.80 8.66 2.91
N MET A 35 -11.06 8.42 2.55
CA MET A 35 -12.19 9.30 2.92
C MET A 35 -12.57 9.20 4.40
N PHE A 36 -12.16 8.13 5.08
CA PHE A 36 -12.60 7.84 6.43
C PHE A 36 -12.04 8.80 7.47
N SER A 37 -10.82 9.31 7.30
CA SER A 37 -10.17 10.20 8.26
C SER A 37 -9.06 11.02 7.60
N SER A 38 -8.89 12.27 8.04
CA SER A 38 -7.79 13.15 7.61
C SER A 38 -6.41 12.66 8.02
N ASN A 39 -6.32 11.80 9.03
CA ASN A 39 -5.05 11.28 9.54
C ASN A 39 -4.56 10.04 8.76
N ILE A 40 -5.30 9.63 7.73
CA ILE A 40 -4.99 8.46 6.91
C ILE A 40 -4.62 8.93 5.51
N ASP A 41 -3.33 8.86 5.19
CA ASP A 41 -2.86 9.03 3.82
C ASP A 41 -2.79 7.66 3.13
N VAL A 42 -3.36 7.58 1.93
CA VAL A 42 -3.27 6.39 1.10
C VAL A 42 -2.68 6.77 -0.25
N LYS A 43 -1.68 6.00 -0.69
CA LYS A 43 -1.09 6.06 -2.03
C LYS A 43 -0.98 4.65 -2.61
N VAL A 44 -0.83 4.59 -3.93
CA VAL A 44 -0.53 3.36 -4.64
C VAL A 44 0.83 3.43 -5.32
N PHE A 45 1.59 2.35 -5.26
CA PHE A 45 2.91 2.23 -5.86
C PHE A 45 2.81 1.44 -7.16
N VAL A 46 3.31 2.03 -8.25
CA VAL A 46 3.31 1.40 -9.58
C VAL A 46 4.76 1.19 -10.01
N VAL A 47 5.16 -0.06 -10.17
CA VAL A 47 6.49 -0.37 -10.73
C VAL A 47 6.46 -0.05 -12.23
N PRO A 48 7.32 0.84 -12.74
CA PRO A 48 7.32 1.17 -14.16
C PRO A 48 7.72 -0.05 -14.98
N THR A 49 7.21 -0.11 -16.20
CA THR A 49 7.41 -1.22 -17.13
C THR A 49 7.80 -0.65 -18.50
N TYR A 50 8.85 -1.19 -19.11
CA TYR A 50 9.40 -0.70 -20.38
C TYR A 50 9.61 -1.84 -21.38
N GLY A 51 9.09 -1.69 -22.59
CA GLY A 51 9.22 -2.67 -23.67
C GLY A 51 8.84 -4.08 -23.22
N ASP A 52 9.69 -5.04 -23.55
CA ASP A 52 9.48 -6.48 -23.34
C ASP A 52 9.37 -6.87 -21.85
N GLN A 53 9.68 -5.97 -20.91
CA GLN A 53 9.45 -6.21 -19.48
C GLN A 53 7.96 -6.46 -19.16
N ALA A 54 7.06 -5.92 -19.97
CA ALA A 54 5.62 -6.12 -19.83
C ALA A 54 5.20 -7.58 -20.06
N GLU A 55 6.00 -8.33 -20.81
CA GLU A 55 5.70 -9.71 -21.18
C GLU A 55 6.10 -10.70 -20.07
N ILE A 56 6.91 -10.27 -19.09
CA ILE A 56 7.37 -11.13 -18.00
C ILE A 56 6.29 -11.19 -16.90
N PRO A 57 5.55 -12.30 -16.76
CA PRO A 57 4.43 -12.38 -15.83
C PRO A 57 4.91 -12.23 -14.38
N PHE A 58 4.10 -11.56 -13.56
CA PHE A 58 4.31 -11.44 -12.10
C PHE A 58 5.60 -10.77 -11.63
N SER A 59 6.36 -10.14 -12.54
CA SER A 59 7.67 -9.54 -12.22
C SER A 59 7.61 -8.07 -11.80
N ARG A 60 6.53 -7.35 -12.13
CA ARG A 60 6.42 -5.89 -11.98
C ARG A 60 5.47 -5.50 -10.86
N VAL A 61 5.82 -5.87 -9.63
CA VAL A 61 5.01 -5.60 -8.44
C VAL A 61 5.90 -5.28 -7.23
N ASN A 62 5.48 -4.31 -6.41
CA ASN A 62 6.08 -4.09 -5.10
C ASN A 62 5.47 -5.11 -4.13
N HIS A 63 6.24 -6.11 -3.74
CA HIS A 63 5.74 -7.24 -2.94
C HIS A 63 6.16 -7.17 -1.47
N ASN A 64 6.36 -5.96 -0.94
CA ASN A 64 6.77 -5.75 0.44
C ASN A 64 5.62 -6.09 1.42
N LYS A 65 5.95 -6.78 2.52
CA LYS A 65 5.02 -6.97 3.65
C LYS A 65 5.70 -6.55 4.94
N TYR A 66 5.65 -5.26 5.21
CA TYR A 66 6.20 -4.71 6.44
C TYR A 66 5.33 -3.58 6.97
N MET A 67 5.54 -3.25 8.23
CA MET A 67 4.95 -2.09 8.90
C MET A 67 6.00 -1.45 9.79
N VAL A 68 6.03 -0.13 9.85
CA VAL A 68 6.86 0.62 10.78
C VAL A 68 5.99 1.55 11.61
N THR A 69 6.23 1.60 12.91
CA THR A 69 5.59 2.49 13.88
C THR A 69 6.66 3.29 14.61
N ASP A 70 6.33 4.21 15.52
CA ASP A 70 7.30 4.96 16.35
C ASP A 70 8.16 4.12 17.28
N ARG A 71 7.87 2.82 17.44
CA ARG A 71 8.64 1.94 18.34
C ARG A 71 9.10 0.62 17.73
N VAL A 72 8.36 0.12 16.75
CA VAL A 72 8.49 -1.25 16.27
C VAL A 72 8.46 -1.29 14.75
N ALA A 73 9.28 -2.17 14.17
CA ALA A 73 9.21 -2.61 12.79
C ALA A 73 8.77 -4.08 12.72
N TYR A 74 7.89 -4.39 11.78
CA TYR A 74 7.44 -5.74 11.47
C TYR A 74 7.78 -6.06 10.02
N ILE A 75 8.34 -7.24 9.75
CA ILE A 75 8.54 -7.79 8.41
C ILE A 75 7.96 -9.20 8.39
N GLY A 76 7.21 -9.56 7.36
CA GLY A 76 6.65 -10.90 7.23
C GLY A 76 6.57 -11.41 5.81
N THR A 77 6.12 -12.66 5.68
CA THR A 77 5.89 -13.31 4.38
C THR A 77 4.44 -13.26 3.92
N SER A 78 3.49 -13.14 4.85
CA SER A 78 2.06 -13.11 4.56
C SER A 78 1.61 -11.75 4.05
N ASN A 79 0.78 -11.76 2.99
CA ASN A 79 0.06 -10.57 2.56
C ASN A 79 -0.90 -10.07 3.65
N TRP A 80 -1.25 -8.79 3.57
CA TRP A 80 -2.19 -8.15 4.49
C TRP A 80 -3.66 -8.36 4.11
N SER A 81 -3.93 -9.25 3.17
CA SER A 81 -5.27 -9.65 2.75
C SER A 81 -5.81 -10.74 3.69
N GLY A 82 -7.13 -10.71 3.92
CA GLY A 82 -7.78 -11.58 4.92
C GLY A 82 -7.68 -13.09 4.62
N ASP A 83 -7.58 -13.45 3.34
CA ASP A 83 -7.45 -14.82 2.85
C ASP A 83 -6.16 -15.51 3.31
N TYR A 84 -5.09 -14.75 3.56
CA TYR A 84 -3.82 -15.28 4.07
C TYR A 84 -3.88 -15.67 5.55
N PHE A 85 -4.88 -15.19 6.31
CA PHE A 85 -5.08 -15.60 7.70
C PHE A 85 -5.73 -16.99 7.83
N LEU A 86 -6.42 -17.46 6.79
CA LEU A 86 -7.18 -18.70 6.84
C LEU A 86 -6.44 -19.88 6.21
N ASN A 87 -5.66 -19.63 5.17
CA ASN A 87 -5.17 -20.69 4.28
C ASN A 87 -3.64 -20.76 4.15
N THR A 88 -2.90 -19.85 4.80
CA THR A 88 -1.45 -19.72 4.59
C THR A 88 -0.69 -19.71 5.90
N ALA A 89 0.35 -20.57 6.00
CA ALA A 89 1.36 -20.45 7.04
C ALA A 89 2.41 -19.42 6.62
N GLY A 90 2.76 -18.50 7.51
CA GLY A 90 3.78 -17.48 7.26
C GLY A 90 4.66 -17.25 8.48
N VAL A 91 5.79 -16.57 8.26
CA VAL A 91 6.69 -16.14 9.33
C VAL A 91 6.72 -14.62 9.36
N GLY A 92 6.73 -14.06 10.56
CA GLY A 92 6.88 -12.64 10.82
C GLY A 92 7.98 -12.40 11.86
N MET A 93 8.76 -11.36 11.68
CA MET A 93 9.77 -10.89 12.61
C MET A 93 9.40 -9.50 13.11
N ILE A 94 9.56 -9.30 14.42
CA ILE A 94 9.26 -8.05 15.10
C ILE A 94 10.57 -7.50 15.68
N PHE A 95 10.93 -6.29 15.25
CA PHE A 95 12.08 -5.56 15.74
C PHE A 95 11.60 -4.45 16.67
N ASN A 96 11.81 -4.63 17.98
CA ASN A 96 11.56 -3.61 18.98
C ASN A 96 12.90 -3.03 19.43
N GLN A 97 13.25 -1.86 18.89
CA GLN A 97 14.52 -1.17 19.15
C GLN A 97 14.26 0.22 19.77
N SER A 98 13.21 0.34 20.59
CA SER A 98 12.78 1.61 21.19
C SER A 98 13.87 2.33 22.01
N ASP A 99 14.82 1.58 22.55
CA ASP A 99 15.91 2.08 23.41
C ASP A 99 17.24 2.29 22.65
N SER A 100 17.26 2.01 21.34
CA SER A 100 18.41 2.22 20.47
C SER A 100 18.44 3.67 20.00
N SER A 101 19.46 4.43 20.39
CA SER A 101 19.76 5.76 19.84
C SER A 101 20.50 5.70 18.50
N SER A 102 20.70 4.50 17.94
CA SER A 102 21.43 4.32 16.69
C SER A 102 20.53 4.58 15.48
N GLN A 103 20.86 5.61 14.70
CA GLN A 103 20.20 5.90 13.42
C GLN A 103 20.39 4.78 12.37
N THR A 104 21.17 3.74 12.68
CA THR A 104 21.42 2.60 11.81
C THR A 104 20.60 1.36 12.17
N ASP A 105 19.63 1.46 13.09
CA ASP A 105 18.80 0.30 13.42
C ASP A 105 17.82 -0.09 12.30
N ILE A 106 17.34 -1.34 12.34
CA ILE A 106 16.52 -1.93 11.27
C ILE A 106 15.22 -1.14 11.10
N ARG A 107 14.69 -0.62 12.20
CA ARG A 107 13.45 0.15 12.22
C ARG A 107 13.63 1.49 11.49
N HIS A 108 14.74 2.19 11.69
CA HIS A 108 15.07 3.42 10.97
C HIS A 108 15.31 3.14 9.48
N GLN A 109 16.10 2.12 9.15
CA GLN A 109 16.33 1.73 7.77
C GLN A 109 15.03 1.38 7.02
N LEU A 110 14.12 0.67 7.68
CA LEU A 110 12.84 0.29 7.09
C LEU A 110 11.89 1.49 6.92
N ASN A 111 11.95 2.45 7.84
CA ASN A 111 11.27 3.73 7.66
C ASN A 111 11.84 4.50 6.45
N ASP A 112 13.15 4.51 6.27
CA ASP A 112 13.79 5.19 5.14
C ASP A 112 13.41 4.55 3.80
N VAL A 113 13.35 3.21 3.73
CA VAL A 113 12.82 2.49 2.57
C VAL A 113 11.37 2.89 2.29
N PHE A 114 10.52 2.93 3.33
CA PHE A 114 9.14 3.38 3.18
C PHE A 114 9.04 4.81 2.65
N MET A 115 9.80 5.74 3.25
CA MET A 115 9.75 7.15 2.89
C MET A 115 10.35 7.42 1.51
N ARG A 116 11.37 6.65 1.09
CA ARG A 116 11.90 6.66 -0.27
C ARG A 116 10.79 6.28 -1.26
N ASP A 117 10.12 5.16 -1.04
CA ASP A 117 9.07 4.68 -1.94
C ASP A 117 7.88 5.64 -1.95
N TRP A 118 7.44 6.10 -0.77
CA TRP A 118 6.34 7.05 -0.57
C TRP A 118 6.50 8.39 -1.30
N LYS A 119 7.74 8.89 -1.34
CA LYS A 119 8.10 10.17 -1.99
C LYS A 119 8.53 10.02 -3.45
N SER A 120 8.69 8.79 -3.95
CA SER A 120 9.07 8.55 -5.33
C SER A 120 7.98 8.96 -6.32
N GLU A 121 8.36 9.18 -7.58
CA GLU A 121 7.44 9.40 -8.71
C GLU A 121 6.52 8.19 -9.00
N TYR A 122 6.88 7.01 -8.48
CA TYR A 122 6.10 5.78 -8.62
C TYR A 122 4.95 5.69 -7.61
N SER A 123 4.91 6.58 -6.61
CA SER A 123 3.86 6.67 -5.61
C SER A 123 2.80 7.68 -6.01
N ASN A 124 1.65 7.16 -6.40
CA ASN A 124 0.53 7.90 -6.98
C ASN A 124 -0.62 8.06 -5.98
N ASP A 125 -1.39 9.14 -6.14
CA ASP A 125 -2.63 9.31 -5.39
C ASP A 125 -3.69 8.30 -5.88
N VAL A 126 -4.41 7.70 -4.94
CA VAL A 126 -5.47 6.72 -5.24
C VAL A 126 -6.52 7.32 -6.18
N ASN A 127 -6.86 8.60 -6.03
CA ASN A 127 -7.89 9.25 -6.82
C ASN A 127 -7.44 9.48 -8.27
N GLY A 128 -6.16 9.81 -8.48
CA GLY A 128 -5.61 10.03 -9.82
C GLY A 128 -5.64 8.77 -10.68
N LEU A 129 -5.24 7.63 -10.10
CA LEU A 129 -5.25 6.36 -10.82
C LEU A 129 -6.65 5.75 -10.94
N TYR A 130 -7.52 5.89 -9.95
CA TYR A 130 -8.90 5.41 -10.08
C TYR A 130 -9.64 6.11 -11.22
N SER A 131 -9.48 7.42 -11.37
CA SER A 131 -10.05 8.17 -12.49
C SER A 131 -9.47 7.74 -13.84
N ALA A 132 -8.17 7.41 -13.90
CA ALA A 132 -7.55 6.91 -15.13
C ALA A 132 -8.03 5.49 -15.50
N VAL A 133 -8.26 4.63 -14.50
CA VAL A 133 -8.74 3.25 -14.70
C VAL A 133 -10.23 3.22 -15.09
N ASN A 134 -11.06 4.08 -14.48
CA ASN A 134 -12.50 4.13 -14.75
C ASN A 134 -12.90 5.09 -15.87
N GLY A 135 -12.05 6.07 -16.22
CA GLY A 135 -12.28 7.00 -17.34
C GLY A 135 -12.11 6.38 -18.73
N LEU A 136 -11.75 5.09 -18.81
CA LEU A 136 -11.70 4.30 -20.04
C LEU A 136 -12.94 3.41 -20.25
N GLN A 137 -13.97 3.51 -19.40
CA GLN A 137 -15.26 2.91 -19.73
C GLN A 137 -15.94 3.78 -20.81
N PRO A 138 -16.37 3.21 -21.96
CA PRO A 138 -17.08 3.99 -22.96
C PRO A 138 -18.36 4.53 -22.33
N GLU A 139 -18.62 5.83 -22.51
CA GLU A 139 -19.89 6.45 -22.16
C GLU A 139 -21.02 5.60 -22.73
N VAL A 140 -21.78 4.94 -21.85
CA VAL A 140 -23.03 4.31 -22.24
C VAL A 140 -23.96 5.46 -22.60
N SER A 141 -24.08 5.72 -23.89
CA SER A 141 -25.02 6.67 -24.47
C SER A 141 -26.44 6.26 -24.05
N THR A 142 -26.97 6.92 -23.01
CA THR A 142 -28.40 6.88 -22.72
C THR A 142 -29.10 7.86 -23.66
N GLN A 143 -29.46 7.40 -24.85
CA GLN A 143 -30.52 8.05 -25.62
C GLN A 143 -31.86 7.64 -25.02
N PRO A 144 -32.76 8.58 -24.69
CA PRO A 144 -34.08 8.24 -24.18
C PRO A 144 -34.95 7.64 -25.31
N VAL A 145 -35.73 6.62 -24.95
CA VAL A 145 -36.81 6.06 -25.78
C VAL A 145 -38.00 7.01 -25.77
#